data_AF-A0A495JP26-F1
#
_entry.id   AF-A0A495JP26-F1
#
_cell.length_a   1.000
_cell.length_b   1.000
_cell.length_c   1.000
_cell.angle_alpha   90.00
_cell.angle_beta   90.00
_cell.angle_gamma   90.00
#
_symmetry.space_group_name_H-M   'P 1'
#
loop_
_entity.id
_entity.type
_entity.pdbx_description
1 polymer ?
#
loop_
_entity_poly.entity_id
_entity_poly.type
_entity_poly.pdbx_seq_one_letter_code
_entity_poly.pdbx_strand_id
1 'polypeptide(L)'
;MSTTEAEPDFTTCESGPEGLQILEPREVPLGGLRALNVRRTLPQRARSLIGAWCFVDHYGPDQVESTGGMVVNGHPHTGLQTVSWLFDGEIEHRDTVGSVRTVRPGEVNLMTAGRGIAHSEISTPDTTVLRGAQLWIALPDGERHTAPRFEHYAPEPFRIEGARVSVFIGTLMGATSPVRTATRLVGAEVRLEPAATVTIEVDPTFEHGILVDDGRITVAGAGVGQSELLFVPLGPRTLTITAGQGPARILLLGGEPLGERIIMWWNFIGRTHEEIVEYRDRWQAQAFGGGDGGGSPYGTLPEDWQHLIPAPPLPNGRLKLRS
;
A
#
# COMPACT_ATOMS: atom_id res chain seq x y z
N MET A 1 -8.77 -7.38 -2.44
CA MET A 1 -9.41 -7.48 -3.78
C MET A 1 -9.46 -6.10 -4.41
N SER A 2 -8.57 -5.83 -5.37
CA SER A 2 -8.74 -4.65 -6.22
C SER A 2 -9.93 -4.86 -7.15
N THR A 3 -10.99 -4.07 -6.99
CA THR A 3 -12.05 -3.72 -7.96
C THR A 3 -12.44 -4.80 -8.99
N THR A 4 -13.62 -5.41 -8.83
CA THR A 4 -14.38 -6.08 -9.90
C THR A 4 -15.18 -5.07 -10.73
N GLU A 5 -14.52 -4.07 -11.32
CA GLU A 5 -15.19 -3.22 -12.30
C GLU A 5 -15.35 -3.98 -13.62
N ALA A 6 -16.60 -4.10 -14.08
CA ALA A 6 -16.95 -4.76 -15.33
C ALA A 6 -16.46 -4.00 -16.58
N GLU A 7 -16.02 -2.74 -16.42
CA GLU A 7 -15.38 -1.95 -17.45
C GLU A 7 -14.26 -1.10 -16.83
N PRO A 8 -12.98 -1.48 -16.94
CA PRO A 8 -11.89 -0.60 -16.56
C PRO A 8 -11.84 0.56 -17.56
N ASP A 9 -12.00 1.77 -17.06
CA ASP A 9 -11.97 2.98 -17.88
C ASP A 9 -10.62 3.07 -18.63
N PHE A 10 -10.65 2.88 -19.96
CA PHE A 10 -9.49 2.66 -20.81
C PHE A 10 -8.74 3.96 -21.12
N THR A 11 -8.27 4.72 -20.13
CA THR A 11 -7.57 5.97 -20.43
C THR A 11 -6.05 5.85 -20.30
N THR A 12 -5.36 6.30 -21.36
CA THR A 12 -3.95 6.67 -21.41
C THR A 12 -3.57 7.60 -20.25
N CYS A 13 -2.54 7.23 -19.49
CA CYS A 13 -1.91 8.10 -18.50
C CYS A 13 -0.86 8.97 -19.20
N GLU A 14 -1.17 10.25 -19.41
CA GLU A 14 -0.15 11.28 -19.59
C GLU A 14 0.13 11.87 -18.20
N SER A 15 1.40 12.15 -17.90
CA SER A 15 1.84 12.72 -16.61
C SER A 15 1.00 13.94 -16.25
N GLY A 16 0.38 13.90 -15.06
CA GLY A 16 -0.37 15.03 -14.51
C GLY A 16 0.49 16.30 -14.35
N PRO A 17 -0.12 17.45 -14.04
CA PRO A 17 0.56 18.74 -14.00
C PRO A 17 1.81 18.73 -13.11
N GLU A 18 2.84 19.46 -13.54
CA GLU A 18 4.09 19.71 -12.82
C GLU A 18 3.81 20.60 -11.60
N GLY A 19 3.41 20.01 -10.47
CA GLY A 19 3.13 20.77 -9.27
C GLY A 19 2.53 19.95 -8.13
N LEU A 20 2.26 20.62 -7.03
CA LEU A 20 1.50 20.06 -5.90
C LEU A 20 0.12 19.62 -6.40
N GLN A 21 -0.31 18.44 -5.98
CA GLN A 21 -1.60 17.89 -6.41
C GLN A 21 -2.27 17.15 -5.26
N ILE A 22 -3.51 17.53 -4.96
CA ILE A 22 -4.34 16.77 -4.02
C ILE A 22 -5.04 15.65 -4.79
N LEU A 23 -4.86 14.43 -4.30
CA LEU A 23 -5.46 13.22 -4.80
C LEU A 23 -6.63 12.86 -3.86
N GLU A 24 -7.85 13.18 -4.30
CA GLU A 24 -9.06 12.82 -3.58
C GLU A 24 -9.26 11.30 -3.59
N PRO A 25 -9.69 10.69 -2.47
CA PRO A 25 -9.91 9.26 -2.42
C PRO A 25 -11.21 8.87 -3.14
N ARG A 26 -11.23 7.66 -3.70
CA ARG A 26 -12.46 6.95 -4.05
C ARG A 26 -12.73 5.83 -3.04
N GLU A 27 -14.00 5.60 -2.70
CA GLU A 27 -14.38 4.47 -1.86
C GLU A 27 -14.40 3.18 -2.67
N VAL A 28 -13.80 2.12 -2.13
CA VAL A 28 -13.65 0.82 -2.80
C VAL A 28 -13.84 -0.31 -1.78
N PRO A 29 -14.56 -1.39 -2.12
CA PRO A 29 -14.63 -2.57 -1.25
C PRO A 29 -13.33 -3.39 -1.31
N LEU A 30 -12.71 -3.65 -0.16
CA LEU A 30 -11.59 -4.58 0.02
C LEU A 30 -12.07 -5.95 0.53
N GLY A 31 -11.92 -7.00 -0.28
CA GLY A 31 -12.11 -8.40 0.16
C GLY A 31 -13.37 -9.12 -0.35
N GLY A 32 -14.21 -8.48 -1.16
CA GLY A 32 -15.38 -9.12 -1.80
C GLY A 32 -16.74 -8.79 -1.15
N LEU A 33 -17.68 -9.75 -1.11
CA LEU A 33 -19.10 -9.53 -0.75
C LEU A 33 -19.36 -9.07 0.70
N ARG A 34 -18.37 -9.19 1.60
CA ARG A 34 -18.36 -8.63 2.96
C ARG A 34 -17.09 -7.81 3.18
N ALA A 35 -16.84 -6.93 2.23
CA ALA A 35 -15.62 -6.14 2.18
C ALA A 35 -15.62 -5.00 3.19
N LEU A 36 -14.44 -4.77 3.78
CA LEU A 36 -14.10 -3.50 4.41
C LEU A 36 -14.09 -2.41 3.33
N ASN A 37 -14.81 -1.30 3.53
CA ASN A 37 -14.71 -0.17 2.61
C ASN A 37 -13.42 0.61 2.90
N VAL A 38 -12.66 0.91 1.85
CA VAL A 38 -11.39 1.63 1.95
C VAL A 38 -11.41 2.84 1.04
N ARG A 39 -10.58 3.84 1.35
CA ARG A 39 -10.43 5.07 0.58
C ARG A 39 -9.12 4.99 -0.21
N ARG A 40 -9.24 4.77 -1.52
CA ARG A 40 -8.11 4.58 -2.43
C ARG A 40 -7.67 5.90 -3.05
N THR A 41 -6.41 6.26 -2.88
CA THR A 41 -5.80 7.45 -3.49
C THR A 41 -4.78 7.11 -4.58
N LEU A 42 -4.17 5.91 -4.53
CA LEU A 42 -3.35 5.35 -5.61
C LEU A 42 -3.76 3.90 -5.93
N PRO A 43 -3.71 3.48 -7.20
CA PRO A 43 -3.49 4.31 -8.39
C PRO A 43 -4.76 5.04 -8.82
N GLN A 44 -4.62 6.19 -9.47
CA GLN A 44 -5.72 6.87 -10.17
C GLN A 44 -5.26 7.57 -11.46
N ARG A 45 -6.21 8.09 -12.25
CA ARG A 45 -5.91 8.72 -13.55
C ARG A 45 -4.88 9.86 -13.43
N ALA A 46 -5.02 10.66 -12.39
CA ALA A 46 -4.16 11.80 -12.10
C ALA A 46 -2.71 11.42 -11.75
N ARG A 47 -2.53 10.26 -11.10
CA ARG A 47 -1.24 9.78 -10.58
C ARG A 47 -1.32 8.28 -10.35
N SER A 48 -0.41 7.53 -10.97
CA SER A 48 -0.33 6.07 -10.76
C SER A 48 0.72 5.69 -9.72
N LEU A 49 1.81 6.45 -9.60
CA LEU A 49 2.91 6.17 -8.68
C LEU A 49 3.41 7.43 -7.96
N ILE A 50 4.03 7.23 -6.80
CA ILE A 50 4.91 8.19 -6.12
C ILE A 50 6.20 7.44 -5.80
N GLY A 51 7.29 7.73 -6.51
CA GLY A 51 8.44 6.82 -6.50
C GLY A 51 8.02 5.42 -6.97
N ALA A 52 8.23 4.39 -6.13
CA ALA A 52 7.72 3.04 -6.38
C ALA A 52 6.41 2.71 -5.64
N TRP A 53 5.87 3.62 -4.83
CA TRP A 53 4.56 3.46 -4.20
C TRP A 53 3.46 3.52 -5.26
N CYS A 54 2.78 2.40 -5.51
CA CYS A 54 1.83 2.26 -6.62
C CYS A 54 0.38 1.97 -6.17
N PHE A 55 0.17 1.84 -4.86
CA PHE A 55 -1.14 1.56 -4.29
C PHE A 55 -1.21 2.14 -2.88
N VAL A 56 -2.30 2.85 -2.57
CA VAL A 56 -2.53 3.46 -1.26
C VAL A 56 -4.02 3.37 -0.95
N ASP A 57 -4.37 2.45 -0.07
CA ASP A 57 -5.70 2.32 0.53
C ASP A 57 -5.64 2.74 2.00
N HIS A 58 -6.51 3.67 2.39
CA HIS A 58 -6.68 4.15 3.75
C HIS A 58 -8.03 3.68 4.31
N TYR A 59 -8.04 2.98 5.45
CA TYR A 59 -9.25 2.41 6.04
C TYR A 59 -9.46 2.84 7.50
N GLY A 60 -10.73 2.86 7.92
CA GLY A 60 -11.13 3.24 9.27
C GLY A 60 -11.15 4.74 9.62
N PRO A 61 -11.34 5.11 10.88
CA PRO A 61 -11.64 4.20 11.98
C PRO A 61 -12.99 3.52 11.81
N ASP A 62 -12.98 2.20 11.72
CA ASP A 62 -14.17 1.37 11.57
C ASP A 62 -14.44 0.59 12.85
N GLN A 63 -15.69 0.61 13.32
CA GLN A 63 -16.13 -0.24 14.43
C GLN A 63 -16.29 -1.67 13.91
N VAL A 64 -15.49 -2.60 14.43
CA VAL A 64 -15.46 -4.00 13.96
C VAL A 64 -16.79 -4.70 14.22
N GLU A 65 -17.48 -4.39 15.32
CA GLU A 65 -18.82 -4.92 15.59
C GLU A 65 -19.82 -4.60 14.46
N SER A 66 -19.67 -3.46 13.80
CA SER A 66 -20.55 -3.02 12.71
C SER A 66 -20.10 -3.50 11.34
N THR A 67 -18.79 -3.62 11.12
CA THR A 67 -18.20 -3.89 9.79
C THR A 67 -17.75 -5.34 9.60
N GLY A 68 -17.59 -6.10 10.67
CA GLY A 68 -16.98 -7.43 10.68
C GLY A 68 -15.45 -7.42 10.64
N GLY A 69 -14.82 -6.24 10.64
CA GLY A 69 -13.36 -6.08 10.57
C GLY A 69 -12.78 -6.44 9.20
N MET A 70 -11.47 -6.60 9.13
CA MET A 70 -10.79 -7.04 7.91
C MET A 70 -10.89 -8.55 7.78
N VAL A 71 -11.42 -9.02 6.64
CA VAL A 71 -11.43 -10.46 6.29
C VAL A 71 -11.00 -10.61 4.83
N VAL A 72 -9.70 -10.51 4.57
CA VAL A 72 -9.11 -10.73 3.26
C VAL A 72 -8.55 -12.15 3.20
N ASN A 73 -9.35 -13.05 2.65
CA ASN A 73 -9.02 -14.46 2.46
C ASN A 73 -7.82 -14.69 1.52
N GLY A 74 -7.36 -15.94 1.44
CA GLY A 74 -6.17 -16.33 0.67
C GLY A 74 -6.18 -15.81 -0.77
N HIS A 75 -5.20 -14.98 -1.11
CA HIS A 75 -5.07 -14.36 -2.43
C HIS A 75 -3.59 -14.15 -2.81
N PRO A 76 -3.27 -14.12 -4.12
CA PRO A 76 -1.90 -14.02 -4.59
C PRO A 76 -1.47 -12.57 -4.79
N HIS A 77 -0.16 -12.35 -4.82
CA HIS A 77 0.52 -11.18 -5.37
C HIS A 77 1.73 -11.58 -6.20
N THR A 78 2.10 -10.75 -7.19
CA THR A 78 3.32 -10.89 -8.01
C THR A 78 3.92 -9.53 -8.34
N GLY A 79 5.25 -9.45 -8.36
CA GLY A 79 6.00 -8.27 -8.84
C GLY A 79 5.94 -7.05 -7.92
N LEU A 80 5.60 -7.24 -6.65
CA LEU A 80 5.37 -6.15 -5.69
C LEU A 80 5.82 -6.51 -4.27
N GLN A 81 5.85 -5.51 -3.41
CA GLN A 81 5.85 -5.67 -1.94
C GLN A 81 4.55 -5.06 -1.39
N THR A 82 3.89 -5.71 -0.45
CA THR A 82 2.79 -5.11 0.32
C THR A 82 3.34 -4.59 1.65
N VAL A 83 2.75 -3.50 2.13
CA VAL A 83 3.09 -2.85 3.40
C VAL A 83 1.79 -2.58 4.14
N SER A 84 1.66 -3.15 5.33
CA SER A 84 0.51 -2.93 6.22
C SER A 84 0.99 -2.09 7.41
N TRP A 85 0.38 -0.93 7.63
CA TRP A 85 0.65 -0.04 8.76
C TRP A 85 -0.65 0.28 9.51
N LEU A 86 -0.69 -0.02 10.81
CA LEU A 86 -1.88 0.21 11.62
C LEU A 86 -1.75 1.43 12.52
N PHE A 87 -2.88 2.12 12.66
CA PHE A 87 -3.07 3.19 13.61
C PHE A 87 -3.86 2.74 14.84
N ASP A 88 -4.81 1.84 14.63
CA ASP A 88 -5.69 1.25 15.64
C ASP A 88 -6.07 -0.18 15.23
N GLY A 89 -6.21 -1.08 16.20
CA GLY A 89 -6.58 -2.49 15.97
C GLY A 89 -5.41 -3.42 15.63
N GLU A 90 -5.72 -4.70 15.39
CA GLU A 90 -4.73 -5.71 15.04
C GLU A 90 -5.19 -6.57 13.86
N ILE A 91 -4.25 -6.96 12.99
CA ILE A 91 -4.51 -7.86 11.86
C ILE A 91 -3.52 -9.01 11.93
N GLU A 92 -4.00 -10.25 11.85
CA GLU A 92 -3.17 -11.42 11.61
C GLU A 92 -2.91 -11.60 10.12
N HIS A 93 -1.63 -11.62 9.75
CA HIS A 93 -1.15 -12.00 8.44
C HIS A 93 -0.70 -13.46 8.46
N ARG A 94 -1.11 -14.22 7.44
CA ARG A 94 -0.58 -15.58 7.14
C ARG A 94 -0.18 -15.67 5.69
N ASP A 95 0.96 -16.29 5.38
CA ASP A 95 1.38 -16.49 4.00
C ASP A 95 1.95 -17.88 3.70
N THR A 96 2.15 -18.11 2.40
CA THR A 96 2.65 -19.35 1.79
C THR A 96 4.16 -19.56 1.92
N VAL A 97 4.91 -18.61 2.51
CA VAL A 97 6.30 -18.85 2.95
C VAL A 97 6.36 -19.27 4.43
N GLY A 98 5.20 -19.45 5.07
CA GLY A 98 5.06 -19.94 6.44
C GLY A 98 5.03 -18.85 7.51
N SER A 99 4.93 -17.57 7.12
CA SER A 99 4.84 -16.47 8.07
C SER A 99 3.45 -16.44 8.68
N VAL A 100 3.38 -16.31 10.01
CA VAL A 100 2.15 -16.01 10.77
C VAL A 100 2.48 -14.88 11.73
N ARG A 101 1.97 -13.68 11.49
CA ARG A 101 2.35 -12.48 12.23
C ARG A 101 1.18 -11.51 12.40
N THR A 102 0.95 -11.08 13.62
CA THR A 102 0.03 -9.99 13.94
C THR A 102 0.75 -8.65 13.74
N VAL A 103 0.18 -7.76 12.92
CA VAL A 103 0.57 -6.34 12.89
C VAL A 103 -0.28 -5.58 13.89
N ARG A 104 0.37 -4.72 14.68
CA ARG A 104 -0.25 -3.85 15.69
C ARG A 104 -0.04 -2.37 15.36
N PRO A 105 -0.69 -1.45 16.09
CA PRO A 105 -0.51 -0.03 15.87
C PRO A 105 0.94 0.41 16.01
N GLY A 106 1.46 1.12 15.01
CA GLY A 106 2.84 1.57 14.99
C GLY A 106 3.86 0.50 14.58
N GLU A 107 3.41 -0.65 14.08
CA GLU A 107 4.26 -1.70 13.52
C GLU A 107 4.03 -1.83 12.01
N VAL A 108 5.05 -2.30 11.29
CA VAL A 108 4.97 -2.60 9.85
C VAL A 108 5.12 -4.09 9.60
N ASN A 109 4.23 -4.63 8.80
CA ASN A 109 4.45 -5.87 8.06
C ASN A 109 4.79 -5.52 6.62
N LEU A 110 5.92 -6.01 6.12
CA LEU A 110 6.27 -5.95 4.70
C LEU A 110 6.33 -7.37 4.15
N MET A 111 5.51 -7.66 3.16
CA MET A 111 5.56 -8.91 2.40
C MET A 111 6.12 -8.63 1.01
N THR A 112 7.27 -9.22 0.68
CA THR A 112 7.77 -9.21 -0.69
C THR A 112 7.19 -10.39 -1.45
N ALA A 113 6.40 -10.12 -2.49
CA ALA A 113 5.84 -11.17 -3.33
C ALA A 113 6.85 -11.70 -4.34
N GLY A 114 7.65 -10.81 -4.95
CA GLY A 114 8.59 -11.21 -5.99
C GLY A 114 7.91 -12.03 -7.08
N ARG A 115 8.47 -13.21 -7.39
CA ARG A 115 7.90 -14.13 -8.39
C ARG A 115 6.47 -14.59 -8.09
N GLY A 116 6.03 -14.55 -6.83
CA GLY A 116 4.71 -14.98 -6.40
C GLY A 116 4.67 -15.33 -4.92
N ILE A 117 3.59 -14.92 -4.25
CA ILE A 117 3.22 -15.37 -2.91
C ILE A 117 1.70 -15.31 -2.79
N ALA A 118 1.07 -16.19 -2.02
CA ALA A 118 -0.28 -15.97 -1.53
C ALA A 118 -0.30 -15.71 -0.02
N HIS A 119 -1.24 -14.87 0.43
CA HIS A 119 -1.45 -14.53 1.84
C HIS A 119 -2.92 -14.24 2.17
N SER A 120 -3.22 -14.17 3.47
CA SER A 120 -4.48 -13.72 4.05
C SER A 120 -4.23 -12.69 5.15
N GLU A 121 -5.14 -11.75 5.30
CA GLU A 121 -5.13 -10.70 6.33
C GLU A 121 -6.49 -10.65 7.02
N ILE A 122 -6.53 -10.97 8.32
CA ILE A 122 -7.76 -11.10 9.09
C ILE A 122 -7.63 -10.35 10.41
N SER A 123 -8.59 -9.50 10.76
CA SER A 123 -8.64 -8.84 12.06
C SER A 123 -8.66 -9.88 13.19
N THR A 124 -7.89 -9.64 14.26
CA THR A 124 -7.88 -10.55 15.40
C THR A 124 -9.21 -10.49 16.16
N PRO A 125 -9.60 -11.54 16.91
CA PRO A 125 -10.85 -11.56 17.68
C PRO A 125 -11.02 -10.40 18.68
N ASP A 126 -9.91 -9.86 19.19
CA ASP A 126 -9.90 -8.78 20.17
C ASP A 126 -9.96 -7.37 19.53
N THR A 127 -9.94 -7.29 18.20
CA THR A 127 -9.98 -6.00 17.48
C THR A 127 -11.38 -5.39 17.53
N THR A 128 -11.51 -4.24 18.19
CA THR A 128 -12.78 -3.51 18.31
C THR A 128 -12.89 -2.33 17.33
N VAL A 129 -11.77 -1.66 17.07
CA VAL A 129 -11.63 -0.60 16.07
C VAL A 129 -10.49 -0.96 15.14
N LEU A 130 -10.71 -0.79 13.84
CA LEU A 130 -9.67 -0.98 12.84
C LEU A 130 -9.41 0.34 12.11
N ARG A 131 -8.13 0.73 12.04
CA ARG A 131 -7.70 1.92 11.29
C ARG A 131 -6.26 1.73 10.81
N GLY A 132 -5.99 2.01 9.54
CA GLY A 132 -4.68 1.76 8.97
C GLY A 132 -4.57 2.11 7.49
N ALA A 133 -3.41 1.80 6.94
CA ALA A 133 -3.14 1.91 5.51
C ALA A 133 -2.57 0.61 4.96
N GLN A 134 -3.06 0.23 3.77
CA GLN A 134 -2.46 -0.80 2.94
C GLN A 134 -1.76 -0.13 1.77
N LEU A 135 -0.45 -0.35 1.65
CA LEU A 135 0.38 0.26 0.61
C LEU A 135 1.04 -0.84 -0.23
N TRP A 136 1.22 -0.61 -1.53
CA TRP A 136 2.06 -1.48 -2.36
C TRP A 136 3.23 -0.73 -2.97
N ILE A 137 4.35 -1.42 -3.06
CA ILE A 137 5.58 -0.99 -3.72
C ILE A 137 5.77 -1.86 -4.96
N ALA A 138 5.84 -1.25 -6.13
CA ALA A 138 6.19 -1.96 -7.35
C ALA A 138 7.69 -2.34 -7.31
N LEU A 139 8.00 -3.62 -7.56
CA LEU A 139 9.39 -4.04 -7.69
C LEU A 139 9.95 -3.61 -9.07
N PRO A 140 11.19 -3.10 -9.14
CA PRO A 140 11.86 -2.80 -10.40
C PRO A 140 12.11 -4.09 -11.18
N ASP A 141 12.35 -3.99 -12.49
CA ASP A 141 12.35 -5.15 -13.39
C ASP A 141 13.32 -6.25 -12.92
N GLY A 142 14.53 -5.84 -12.49
CA GLY A 142 15.57 -6.75 -12.02
C GLY A 142 15.24 -7.50 -10.72
N GLU A 143 14.30 -7.01 -9.91
CA GLU A 143 13.98 -7.58 -8.59
C GLU A 143 12.60 -8.25 -8.56
N ARG A 144 11.73 -8.00 -9.54
CA ARG A 144 10.33 -8.47 -9.52
C ARG A 144 10.16 -9.99 -9.50
N HIS A 145 11.20 -10.75 -9.82
CA HIS A 145 11.23 -12.22 -9.81
C HIS A 145 11.98 -12.82 -8.62
N THR A 146 12.37 -11.98 -7.66
CA THR A 146 13.06 -12.44 -6.44
C THR A 146 12.21 -13.42 -5.63
N ALA A 147 12.85 -14.09 -4.66
CA ALA A 147 12.13 -15.00 -3.78
C ALA A 147 11.17 -14.26 -2.85
N PRO A 148 9.96 -14.81 -2.63
CA PRO A 148 9.04 -14.24 -1.67
C PRO A 148 9.64 -14.30 -0.26
N ARG A 149 9.36 -13.27 0.54
CA ARG A 149 9.81 -13.18 1.94
C ARG A 149 8.92 -12.24 2.73
N PHE A 150 9.05 -12.30 4.04
CA PHE A 150 8.29 -11.47 4.97
C PHE A 150 9.23 -10.81 5.98
N GLU A 151 8.96 -9.54 6.28
CA GLU A 151 9.70 -8.72 7.24
C GLU A 151 8.70 -8.02 8.17
N HIS A 152 9.02 -7.98 9.47
CA HIS A 152 8.23 -7.26 10.46
C HIS A 152 9.14 -6.33 11.24
N TYR A 153 8.66 -5.12 11.53
CA TYR A 153 9.43 -4.13 12.27
C TYR A 153 8.53 -3.19 13.08
N ALA A 154 8.95 -2.91 14.31
CA ALA A 154 8.36 -1.90 15.17
C ALA A 154 9.35 -0.73 15.31
N PRO A 155 9.16 0.40 14.59
CA PRO A 155 10.02 1.55 14.71
C PRO A 155 9.98 2.17 16.11
N GLU A 156 11.15 2.57 16.62
CA GLU A 156 11.23 3.41 17.81
C GLU A 156 10.91 4.86 17.42
N PRO A 157 9.83 5.45 17.94
CA PRO A 157 9.46 6.82 17.61
C PRO A 157 10.42 7.84 18.24
N PHE A 158 10.79 8.87 17.47
CA PHE A 158 11.52 10.02 18.00
C PHE A 158 10.65 11.29 17.99
N ARG A 159 11.06 12.29 18.77
CA ARG A 159 10.38 13.58 18.85
C ARG A 159 11.16 14.66 18.13
N ILE A 160 10.42 15.52 17.45
CA ILE A 160 10.87 16.85 17.01
C ILE A 160 9.96 17.89 17.66
N GLU A 161 10.28 19.17 17.55
CA GLU A 161 9.39 20.22 18.05
C GLU A 161 8.02 20.13 17.36
N GLY A 162 6.94 19.99 18.14
CA GLY A 162 5.57 19.93 17.64
C GLY A 162 5.13 18.62 16.98
N ALA A 163 5.98 17.57 16.95
CA ALA A 163 5.58 16.27 16.39
C ALA A 163 6.36 15.06 16.93
N ARG A 164 5.76 13.87 16.74
CA ARG A 164 6.40 12.56 16.91
C ARG A 164 6.48 11.87 15.55
N VAL A 165 7.61 11.24 15.25
CA VAL A 165 7.89 10.58 13.96
C VAL A 165 8.29 9.13 14.18
N SER A 166 7.73 8.23 13.38
CA SER A 166 8.06 6.80 13.34
C SER A 166 8.42 6.40 11.91
N VAL A 167 9.67 6.02 11.66
CA VAL A 167 10.17 5.66 10.31
C VAL A 167 10.10 4.16 10.12
N PHE A 168 9.13 3.68 9.35
CA PHE A 168 8.91 2.24 9.14
C PHE A 168 9.60 1.71 7.90
N ILE A 169 9.90 2.55 6.90
CA ILE A 169 10.67 2.20 5.69
C ILE A 169 11.68 3.32 5.40
N GLY A 170 12.91 2.93 5.01
CA GLY A 170 13.94 3.87 4.57
C GLY A 170 14.54 4.70 5.70
N THR A 171 14.97 5.92 5.36
CA THR A 171 15.63 6.85 6.28
C THR A 171 14.97 8.22 6.22
N LEU A 172 14.72 8.83 7.39
CA LEU A 172 14.19 10.18 7.52
C LEU A 172 14.76 10.83 8.80
N MET A 173 15.25 12.07 8.70
CA MET A 173 15.82 12.83 9.83
C MET A 173 16.86 12.02 10.66
N GLY A 174 17.67 11.20 10.00
CA GLY A 174 18.70 10.36 10.63
C GLY A 174 18.21 9.04 11.23
N ALA A 175 16.90 8.83 11.39
CA ALA A 175 16.33 7.54 11.79
C ALA A 175 16.20 6.62 10.58
N THR A 176 16.59 5.35 10.71
CA THR A 176 16.62 4.38 9.61
C THR A 176 15.91 3.09 9.99
N SER A 177 14.96 2.66 9.16
CA SER A 177 14.32 1.35 9.24
C SER A 177 15.25 0.26 8.67
N PRO A 178 15.31 -0.93 9.29
CA PRO A 178 16.06 -2.07 8.76
C PRO A 178 15.33 -2.82 7.64
N VAL A 179 14.06 -2.48 7.37
CA VAL A 179 13.22 -3.15 6.37
C VAL A 179 13.78 -2.97 4.97
N ARG A 180 13.93 -4.07 4.22
CA ARG A 180 14.57 -4.06 2.90
C ARG A 180 13.58 -3.71 1.78
N THR A 181 13.92 -2.68 1.01
CA THR A 181 13.23 -2.31 -0.23
C THR A 181 14.16 -2.47 -1.44
N ALA A 182 13.58 -2.75 -2.60
CA ALA A 182 14.33 -2.89 -3.85
C ALA A 182 14.70 -1.55 -4.49
N THR A 183 14.00 -0.47 -4.12
CA THR A 183 14.26 0.91 -4.53
C THR A 183 14.46 1.79 -3.31
N ARG A 184 15.06 2.97 -3.51
CA ARG A 184 15.19 3.99 -2.47
C ARG A 184 13.82 4.59 -2.16
N LEU A 185 13.33 4.33 -0.96
CA LEU A 185 12.00 4.75 -0.48
C LEU A 185 12.11 5.31 0.93
N VAL A 186 11.07 6.04 1.34
CA VAL A 186 10.80 6.41 2.73
C VAL A 186 9.32 6.22 3.02
N GLY A 187 9.03 5.72 4.20
CA GLY A 187 7.68 5.62 4.76
C GLY A 187 7.74 5.94 6.24
N ALA A 188 7.04 6.99 6.66
CA ALA A 188 7.02 7.42 8.05
C ALA A 188 5.62 7.86 8.49
N GLU A 189 5.26 7.53 9.72
CA GLU A 189 4.13 8.16 10.40
C GLU A 189 4.61 9.45 11.09
N VAL A 190 3.85 10.54 10.93
CA VAL A 190 4.08 11.79 11.66
C VAL A 190 2.80 12.17 12.40
N ARG A 191 2.89 12.30 13.71
CA ARG A 191 1.82 12.82 14.58
C ARG A 191 2.15 14.25 14.98
N LEU A 192 1.35 15.19 14.51
CA LEU A 192 1.50 16.61 14.78
C LEU A 192 0.64 17.04 15.97
N GLU A 193 1.23 17.87 16.82
CA GLU A 193 0.49 18.56 17.88
C GLU A 193 -0.47 19.61 17.30
N PRO A 194 -1.54 19.98 18.03
CA PRO A 194 -2.48 21.01 17.59
C PRO A 194 -1.77 22.33 17.24
N ALA A 195 -2.12 22.90 16.09
CA ALA A 195 -1.56 24.15 15.54
C ALA A 195 -0.04 24.17 15.34
N ALA A 196 0.65 23.04 15.49
CA ALA A 196 2.09 22.96 15.30
C ALA A 196 2.46 23.14 13.82
N THR A 197 3.61 23.79 13.59
CA THR A 197 4.26 23.83 12.29
C THR A 197 5.61 23.14 12.39
N VAL A 198 5.80 22.08 11.62
CA VAL A 198 7.02 21.29 11.61
C VAL A 198 7.68 21.36 10.25
N THR A 199 9.01 21.33 10.23
CA THR A 199 9.80 21.25 8.99
C THR A 199 10.52 19.92 8.97
N ILE A 200 10.24 19.11 7.96
CA ILE A 200 10.83 17.78 7.77
C ILE A 200 11.85 17.89 6.64
N GLU A 201 13.12 17.56 6.89
CA GLU A 201 14.12 17.41 5.85
C GLU A 201 13.83 16.15 5.02
N VAL A 202 13.82 16.31 3.70
CA VAL A 202 13.50 15.26 2.74
C VAL A 202 14.54 15.22 1.61
N ASP A 203 14.62 14.07 0.93
CA ASP A 203 15.54 13.92 -0.20
C ASP A 203 14.96 14.63 -1.45
N PRO A 204 15.65 15.63 -2.04
CA PRO A 204 15.15 16.34 -3.22
C PRO A 204 15.08 15.46 -4.48
N THR A 205 15.71 14.28 -4.48
CA THR A 205 15.60 13.29 -5.55
C THR A 205 14.34 12.42 -5.44
N PHE A 206 13.54 12.59 -4.38
CA PHE A 206 12.30 11.85 -4.16
C PHE A 206 11.07 12.67 -4.55
N GLU A 207 10.11 11.99 -5.16
CA GLU A 207 8.72 12.43 -5.10
C GLU A 207 8.16 12.09 -3.73
N HIS A 208 7.18 12.86 -3.25
CA HIS A 208 6.55 12.61 -1.95
C HIS A 208 5.03 12.56 -2.04
N GLY A 209 4.44 11.78 -1.16
CA GLY A 209 3.01 11.67 -0.90
C GLY A 209 2.75 11.89 0.58
N ILE A 210 1.81 12.77 0.92
CA ILE A 210 1.36 12.99 2.30
C ILE A 210 -0.09 12.56 2.42
N LEU A 211 -0.32 11.36 2.94
CA LEU A 211 -1.65 10.85 3.24
C LEU A 211 -2.08 11.37 4.62
N VAL A 212 -3.23 12.01 4.71
CA VAL A 212 -3.77 12.44 6.00
C VAL A 212 -4.68 11.35 6.56
N ASP A 213 -4.24 10.69 7.62
CA ASP A 213 -5.07 9.74 8.34
C ASP A 213 -6.10 10.45 9.22
N ASP A 214 -5.66 11.45 10.01
CA ASP A 214 -6.48 12.18 10.98
C ASP A 214 -6.22 13.68 10.95
N GLY A 215 -7.27 14.46 11.18
CA GLY A 215 -7.19 15.91 11.23
C GLY A 215 -7.10 16.58 9.86
N ARG A 216 -6.46 17.75 9.82
CA ARG A 216 -6.22 18.55 8.62
C ARG A 216 -4.84 19.18 8.71
N ILE A 217 -4.14 19.25 7.60
CA ILE A 217 -2.84 19.92 7.50
C ILE A 217 -2.83 20.97 6.40
N THR A 218 -1.79 21.80 6.39
CA THR A 218 -1.43 22.66 5.27
C THR A 218 0.03 22.44 4.92
N VAL A 219 0.32 22.29 3.63
CA VAL A 219 1.69 22.12 3.10
C VAL A 219 1.87 23.05 1.92
N ALA A 220 2.86 23.94 1.99
CA ALA A 220 3.12 24.95 0.95
C ALA A 220 1.85 25.73 0.51
N GLY A 221 0.97 26.05 1.47
CA GLY A 221 -0.28 26.76 1.23
C GLY A 221 -1.47 25.91 0.76
N ALA A 222 -1.25 24.62 0.43
CA ALA A 222 -2.32 23.69 0.09
C ALA A 222 -2.90 23.04 1.36
N GLY A 223 -4.19 23.23 1.61
CA GLY A 223 -4.90 22.54 2.69
C GLY A 223 -5.27 21.11 2.29
N VAL A 224 -4.92 20.14 3.12
CA VAL A 224 -5.13 18.71 2.87
C VAL A 224 -5.97 18.14 4.00
N GLY A 225 -7.14 17.61 3.65
CA GLY A 225 -8.11 17.01 4.55
C GLY A 225 -7.90 15.52 4.76
N GLN A 226 -8.65 14.97 5.70
CA GLN A 226 -8.63 13.54 6.02
C GLN A 226 -8.88 12.67 4.78
N SER A 227 -8.11 11.58 4.68
CA SER A 227 -8.11 10.60 3.59
C SER A 227 -7.65 11.10 2.22
N GLU A 228 -7.29 12.38 2.11
CA GLU A 228 -6.64 12.90 0.91
C GLU A 228 -5.13 12.59 0.93
N LEU A 229 -4.56 12.48 -0.27
CA LEU A 229 -3.13 12.31 -0.47
C LEU A 229 -2.58 13.51 -1.24
N LEU A 230 -1.69 14.29 -0.63
CA LEU A 230 -0.97 15.35 -1.33
C LEU A 230 0.26 14.79 -2.01
N PHE A 231 0.32 14.87 -3.33
CA PHE A 231 1.53 14.67 -4.11
C PHE A 231 2.41 15.93 -4.10
N VAL A 232 3.71 15.72 -3.90
CA VAL A 232 4.76 16.73 -4.00
C VAL A 232 5.82 16.24 -5.01
N PRO A 233 6.14 17.03 -6.05
CA PRO A 233 7.14 16.65 -7.04
C PRO A 233 8.56 16.69 -6.47
N LEU A 234 9.52 16.24 -7.29
CA LEU A 234 10.96 16.35 -7.04
C LEU A 234 11.40 17.79 -6.72
N GLY A 235 12.50 17.93 -5.99
CA GLY A 235 13.20 19.20 -5.77
C GLY A 235 13.18 19.76 -4.35
N PRO A 236 12.07 19.66 -3.56
CA PRO A 236 12.08 20.13 -2.18
C PRO A 236 13.14 19.42 -1.34
N ARG A 237 13.90 20.18 -0.56
CA ARG A 237 14.80 19.64 0.49
C ARG A 237 14.12 19.56 1.85
N THR A 238 13.00 20.26 1.98
CA THR A 238 12.22 20.36 3.21
C THR A 238 10.74 20.43 2.88
N LEU A 239 9.91 19.81 3.72
CA LEU A 239 8.46 19.96 3.70
C LEU A 239 8.04 20.64 5.01
N THR A 240 7.44 21.83 4.89
CA THR A 240 6.84 22.53 6.03
C THR A 240 5.36 22.16 6.10
N ILE A 241 4.98 21.55 7.22
CA ILE A 241 3.64 21.00 7.46
C ILE A 241 3.06 21.67 8.69
N THR A 242 1.90 22.30 8.53
CA THR A 242 1.16 22.95 9.63
C THR A 242 -0.10 22.16 9.92
N ALA A 243 -0.30 21.74 11.16
CA ALA A 243 -1.54 21.14 11.62
C ALA A 243 -2.63 22.23 11.79
N GLY A 244 -3.89 21.83 11.62
CA GLY A 244 -5.04 22.65 12.00
C GLY A 244 -5.14 22.88 13.52
N GLN A 245 -6.29 23.38 13.99
CA GLN A 245 -6.51 23.65 15.43
C GLN A 245 -6.54 22.38 16.30
N GLY A 246 -6.70 21.20 15.71
CA GLY A 246 -6.62 19.90 16.38
C GLY A 246 -5.33 19.15 16.00
N PRO A 247 -5.04 18.01 16.67
CA PRO A 247 -3.92 17.18 16.27
C PRO A 247 -4.14 16.62 14.86
N ALA A 248 -3.04 16.23 14.21
CA ALA A 248 -3.09 15.56 12.92
C ALA A 248 -2.18 14.34 12.89
N ARG A 249 -2.56 13.31 12.13
CA ARG A 249 -1.73 12.13 11.89
C ARG A 249 -1.63 11.90 10.39
N ILE A 250 -0.41 11.80 9.89
CA ILE A 250 -0.14 11.62 8.47
C ILE A 250 0.82 10.45 8.24
N LEU A 251 0.77 9.89 7.03
CA LEU A 251 1.89 9.12 6.47
C LEU A 251 2.62 9.98 5.45
N LEU A 252 3.93 10.13 5.64
CA LEU A 252 4.86 10.65 4.64
C LEU A 252 5.43 9.46 3.88
N LEU A 253 5.09 9.38 2.60
CA LEU A 253 5.62 8.43 1.63
C LEU A 253 6.57 9.20 0.71
N GLY A 254 7.70 8.60 0.37
CA GLY A 254 8.58 9.18 -0.63
C GLY A 254 9.42 8.12 -1.31
N GLY A 255 9.98 8.49 -2.46
CA GLY A 255 10.81 7.58 -3.23
C GLY A 255 11.39 8.21 -4.48
N GLU A 256 12.52 7.65 -4.91
CA GLU A 256 13.04 7.92 -6.24
C GLU A 256 12.03 7.44 -7.30
N PRO A 257 11.73 8.24 -8.35
CA PRO A 257 10.86 7.81 -9.44
C PRO A 257 11.27 6.44 -9.96
N LEU A 258 10.33 5.50 -10.09
CA LEU A 258 10.63 4.13 -10.50
C LEU A 258 11.34 4.06 -11.86
N GLY A 259 11.07 5.02 -12.76
CA GLY A 259 11.70 5.09 -14.07
C GLY A 259 11.27 3.99 -15.05
N GLU A 260 10.37 3.10 -14.64
CA GLU A 260 9.85 2.00 -15.44
C GLU A 260 8.33 2.12 -15.60
N ARG A 261 7.83 1.56 -16.70
CA ARG A 261 6.38 1.41 -16.89
C ARG A 261 5.92 0.05 -16.40
N ILE A 262 4.83 0.02 -15.66
CA ILE A 262 4.27 -1.21 -15.08
C ILE A 262 2.84 -1.47 -15.57
N ILE A 263 2.42 -2.73 -15.60
CA ILE A 263 1.00 -3.08 -15.70
C ILE A 263 0.54 -3.53 -14.32
N MET A 264 -0.46 -2.85 -13.78
CA MET A 264 -1.16 -3.27 -12.56
C MET A 264 -2.55 -3.77 -12.94
N TRP A 265 -2.85 -5.02 -12.60
CA TRP A 265 -4.19 -5.57 -12.74
C TRP A 265 -4.47 -6.53 -11.59
N TRP A 266 -5.60 -6.33 -10.91
CA TRP A 266 -5.95 -7.03 -9.68
C TRP A 266 -4.80 -6.98 -8.65
N ASN A 267 -4.17 -8.10 -8.34
CA ASN A 267 -3.05 -8.21 -7.39
C ASN A 267 -1.71 -8.50 -8.10
N PHE A 268 -1.65 -8.31 -9.42
CA PHE A 268 -0.47 -8.62 -10.22
C PHE A 268 0.16 -7.37 -10.79
N ILE A 269 1.48 -7.26 -10.61
CA ILE A 269 2.31 -6.26 -11.27
C ILE A 269 3.23 -6.95 -12.26
N GLY A 270 3.11 -6.57 -13.53
CA GLY A 270 3.91 -7.08 -14.65
C GLY A 270 4.45 -5.95 -15.54
N ARG A 271 4.94 -6.30 -16.71
CA ARG A 271 5.38 -5.38 -17.78
C ARG A 271 4.63 -5.61 -19.09
N THR A 272 4.01 -6.77 -19.27
CA THR A 272 3.22 -7.11 -20.44
C THR A 272 1.86 -7.67 -20.08
N HIS A 273 0.91 -7.59 -21.01
CA HIS A 273 -0.42 -8.19 -20.82
C HIS A 273 -0.31 -9.70 -20.65
N GLU A 274 0.56 -10.33 -21.44
CA GLU A 274 0.84 -11.77 -21.42
C GLU A 274 1.32 -12.25 -20.04
N GLU A 275 2.23 -11.51 -19.39
CA GLU A 275 2.66 -11.84 -18.02
C GLU A 275 1.48 -11.84 -17.04
N ILE A 276 0.58 -10.85 -17.13
CA ILE A 276 -0.60 -10.80 -16.24
C ILE A 276 -1.54 -11.98 -16.49
N VAL A 277 -1.77 -12.32 -17.76
CA VAL A 277 -2.58 -13.49 -18.14
C VAL A 277 -1.98 -14.75 -17.53
N GLU A 278 -0.66 -14.93 -17.66
CA GLU A 278 0.06 -16.08 -17.11
C GLU A 278 -0.04 -16.15 -15.58
N TYR A 279 0.16 -15.03 -14.87
CA TYR A 279 0.01 -14.97 -13.41
C TYR A 279 -1.40 -15.36 -12.97
N ARG A 280 -2.41 -14.81 -13.64
CA ARG A 280 -3.82 -15.13 -13.39
C ARG A 280 -4.12 -16.61 -13.59
N ASP A 281 -3.73 -17.16 -14.73
CA ASP A 281 -4.07 -18.54 -15.09
C ASP A 281 -3.36 -19.53 -14.15
N ARG A 282 -2.12 -19.24 -13.74
CA ARG A 282 -1.42 -20.02 -12.70
C ARG A 282 -2.15 -19.99 -11.36
N TRP A 283 -2.66 -18.83 -10.94
CA TRP A 283 -3.41 -18.74 -9.69
C TRP A 283 -4.70 -19.56 -9.77
N GLN A 284 -5.45 -19.39 -10.85
CA GLN A 284 -6.72 -20.11 -11.04
C GLN A 284 -6.50 -21.63 -11.09
N ALA A 285 -5.46 -22.08 -11.79
CA ALA A 285 -5.12 -23.50 -11.87
C ALA A 285 -4.73 -24.08 -10.51
N GLN A 286 -3.92 -23.36 -9.71
CA GLN A 286 -3.53 -23.84 -8.38
C GLN A 286 -4.70 -23.82 -7.38
N ALA A 287 -5.40 -22.69 -7.28
CA ALA A 287 -6.42 -22.49 -6.25
C ALA A 287 -7.73 -23.24 -6.54
N PHE A 288 -8.03 -23.53 -7.82
CA PHE A 288 -9.33 -24.08 -8.22
C PHE A 288 -9.26 -25.21 -9.24
N GLY A 289 -8.06 -25.58 -9.73
CA GLY A 289 -7.88 -26.60 -10.79
C GLY A 289 -7.66 -28.04 -10.30
N GLY A 290 -7.57 -28.28 -8.98
CA GLY A 290 -7.51 -29.62 -8.39
C GLY A 290 -6.19 -30.39 -8.60
N GLY A 291 -5.14 -29.76 -9.14
CA GLY A 291 -3.78 -30.32 -9.25
C GLY A 291 -2.98 -30.14 -7.95
N ASP A 292 -1.85 -30.84 -7.84
CA ASP A 292 -0.95 -30.83 -6.66
C ASP A 292 -0.24 -29.48 -6.41
N GLY A 293 -0.50 -28.46 -7.25
CA GLY A 293 0.13 -27.14 -7.16
C GLY A 293 1.65 -27.16 -7.38
N GLY A 294 2.21 -28.29 -7.82
CA GLY A 294 3.64 -28.47 -8.03
C GLY A 294 4.18 -27.47 -9.05
N GLY A 295 5.12 -26.61 -8.61
CA GLY A 295 5.73 -25.59 -9.47
C GLY A 295 4.94 -24.29 -9.61
N SER A 296 3.84 -24.09 -8.84
CA SER A 296 3.18 -22.80 -8.78
C SER A 296 4.09 -21.73 -8.15
N PRO A 297 4.15 -20.50 -8.70
CA PRO A 297 4.94 -19.43 -8.11
C PRO A 297 4.42 -18.99 -6.73
N TYR A 298 3.18 -19.31 -6.36
CA TYR A 298 2.53 -18.80 -5.14
C TYR A 298 2.75 -19.65 -3.88
N GLY A 299 3.65 -20.63 -3.92
CA GLY A 299 3.93 -21.51 -2.77
C GLY A 299 2.79 -22.49 -2.45
N THR A 300 2.97 -23.33 -1.43
CA THR A 300 1.94 -24.30 -1.02
C THR A 300 0.83 -23.60 -0.25
N LEU A 301 -0.40 -23.70 -0.73
CA LEU A 301 -1.57 -23.13 -0.05
C LEU A 301 -1.85 -23.88 1.25
N PRO A 302 -2.00 -23.18 2.40
CA PRO A 302 -2.33 -23.83 3.66
C PRO A 302 -3.67 -24.59 3.59
N GLU A 303 -3.71 -25.81 4.11
CA GLU A 303 -4.91 -26.66 4.10
C GLU A 303 -6.06 -26.07 4.94
N ASP A 304 -5.73 -25.24 5.93
CA ASP A 304 -6.69 -24.60 6.83
C ASP A 304 -7.32 -23.32 6.23
N TRP A 305 -6.87 -22.87 5.06
CA TRP A 305 -7.51 -21.76 4.35
C TRP A 305 -8.87 -22.19 3.78
N GLN A 306 -9.92 -21.90 4.55
CA GLN A 306 -11.31 -22.26 4.20
C GLN A 306 -11.79 -21.58 2.91
N HIS A 307 -11.25 -20.41 2.59
CA HIS A 307 -11.67 -19.59 1.47
C HIS A 307 -10.46 -19.03 0.72
N LEU A 308 -10.51 -19.12 -0.60
CA LEU A 308 -9.56 -18.49 -1.52
C LEU A 308 -10.30 -17.49 -2.39
N ILE A 309 -9.61 -16.43 -2.79
CA ILE A 309 -10.18 -15.37 -3.62
C ILE A 309 -9.91 -15.69 -5.11
N PRO A 310 -10.94 -15.90 -5.94
CA PRO A 310 -10.74 -16.11 -7.38
C PRO A 310 -10.26 -14.84 -8.06
N ALA A 311 -9.36 -14.99 -9.03
CA ALA A 311 -8.99 -13.87 -9.88
C ALA A 311 -10.19 -13.45 -10.75
N PRO A 312 -10.45 -12.15 -10.92
CA PRO A 312 -11.55 -11.68 -11.77
C PRO A 312 -11.34 -12.08 -13.24
N PRO A 313 -12.40 -12.06 -14.06
CA PRO A 313 -12.25 -12.18 -15.52
C PRO A 313 -11.35 -11.04 -16.05
N LEU A 314 -10.54 -11.35 -17.06
CA LEU A 314 -9.78 -10.32 -17.76
C LEU A 314 -10.74 -9.41 -18.55
N PRO A 315 -10.42 -8.11 -18.69
CA PRO A 315 -11.19 -7.24 -19.56
C PRO A 315 -11.06 -7.67 -21.02
N ASN A 316 -12.04 -7.31 -21.85
CA ASN A 316 -12.07 -7.65 -23.28
C ASN A 316 -10.94 -7.01 -24.12
N GLY A 317 -10.14 -6.10 -23.53
CA GLY A 317 -9.04 -5.40 -24.18
C GLY A 317 -7.68 -5.66 -23.53
N ARG A 318 -6.60 -5.29 -24.23
CA ARG A 318 -5.24 -5.40 -23.69
C ARG A 318 -5.02 -4.44 -22.53
N LEU A 319 -4.36 -4.94 -21.49
CA LEU A 319 -3.97 -4.14 -20.35
C LEU A 319 -2.92 -3.09 -20.76
N LYS A 320 -3.03 -1.89 -20.19
CA LYS A 320 -2.17 -0.75 -20.52
C LYS A 320 -1.08 -0.55 -19.47
N LEU A 321 0.07 -0.06 -19.95
CA LEU A 321 1.19 0.37 -19.11
C LEU A 321 0.83 1.67 -18.37
N ARG A 322 1.38 1.81 -17.16
CA ARG A 322 1.28 2.97 -16.27
C ARG A 322 2.69 3.48 -15.98
N SER A 323 2.80 4.79 -15.79
CA SER A 323 4.00 5.52 -15.33
C SER A 323 3.62 6.45 -14.20
#